data_AF-A0A2D2W1A8-F1
#
_entry.id   AF-A0A2D2W1A8-F1
#
_cell.length_a   1.000
_cell.length_b   1.000
_cell.length_c   1.000
_cell.angle_alpha   90.00
_cell.angle_beta   90.00
_cell.angle_gamma   90.00
#
_symmetry.space_group_name_H-M   'P 1'
#
loop_
_entity.id
_entity.type
_entity.pdbx_description
1 polymer ?
#
loop_
_entity_poly.entity_id
_entity_poly.type
_entity_poly.pdbx_seq_one_letter_code
_entity_poly.pdbx_strand_id
1 'polypeptide(L)'
;EISVLCDAEVAVIVFSPKGKLYEYATDSSMDKILERYERYSYAEKALISAESESEGNWCHEYRKLKAKIETIQKCHNDLMGEELDSLNLKELQQLEQQLESSLKHIRSRKSHLMMESISELQKKERSLQEE
;
A
#
# COMPACT_ATOMS: atom_id res chain seq x y z
N GLU A 1 25.07 -33.96 -9.05
CA GLU A 1 25.22 -33.93 -10.53
C GLU A 1 25.76 -32.58 -11.00
N ILE A 2 25.08 -31.46 -10.71
CA ILE A 2 25.53 -30.13 -11.15
C ILE A 2 26.93 -29.73 -10.68
N SER A 3 27.32 -30.09 -9.45
CA SER A 3 28.65 -29.80 -8.91
C SER A 3 29.79 -30.46 -9.70
N VAL A 4 29.55 -31.68 -10.19
CA VAL A 4 30.52 -32.48 -10.95
C VAL A 4 30.56 -32.06 -12.41
N LEU A 5 29.40 -31.77 -13.01
CA LEU A 5 29.31 -31.37 -14.42
C LEU A 5 29.83 -29.97 -14.68
N CYS A 6 29.73 -29.08 -13.69
CA CYS A 6 30.04 -27.66 -13.85
C CYS A 6 31.27 -27.21 -13.06
N ASP A 7 31.99 -28.13 -12.40
CA ASP A 7 33.07 -27.81 -11.45
C ASP A 7 32.67 -26.69 -10.47
N ALA A 8 31.48 -26.87 -9.89
CA ALA A 8 30.83 -25.87 -9.06
C ALA A 8 30.77 -26.31 -7.60
N GLU A 9 31.09 -25.38 -6.70
CA GLU A 9 30.85 -25.58 -5.27
C GLU A 9 29.38 -25.31 -4.95
N VAL A 10 28.72 -26.29 -4.33
CA VAL A 10 27.29 -26.24 -4.05
C VAL A 10 27.03 -26.58 -2.59
N ALA A 11 26.31 -25.71 -1.90
CA ALA A 11 25.77 -25.95 -0.57
C ALA A 11 24.24 -25.93 -0.61
N VAL A 12 23.60 -26.81 0.15
CA VAL A 12 22.15 -26.87 0.32
C VAL A 12 21.85 -26.94 1.81
N ILE A 13 20.99 -26.04 2.28
CA ILE A 13 20.51 -25.96 3.66
C ILE A 13 18.99 -26.10 3.63
N VAL A 14 18.44 -27.07 4.37
CA VAL A 14 17.00 -27.34 4.46
C VAL A 14 16.57 -27.38 5.91
N PHE A 15 15.58 -26.57 6.27
CA PHE A 15 14.92 -26.63 7.57
C PHE A 15 13.57 -27.33 7.43
N SER A 16 13.35 -28.38 8.20
CA SER A 16 12.04 -29.02 8.28
C SER A 16 11.01 -28.12 8.99
N PRO A 17 9.70 -28.37 8.84
CA PRO A 17 8.67 -27.64 9.59
C PRO A 17 8.82 -27.75 11.12
N LYS A 18 9.54 -28.75 11.62
CA LYS A 18 9.87 -28.94 13.04
C LYS A 18 11.17 -28.24 13.47
N GLY A 19 11.79 -27.46 12.58
CA GLY A 19 13.02 -26.71 12.85
C GLY A 19 14.31 -27.52 12.74
N LYS A 20 14.25 -28.81 12.37
CA LYS A 20 15.47 -29.63 12.19
C LYS A 20 16.22 -29.23 10.92
N LEU A 21 17.52 -28.98 11.07
CA LEU A 21 18.46 -28.65 10.01
C LEU A 21 18.96 -29.91 9.29
N TYR A 22 18.98 -29.84 7.96
CA TYR A 22 19.60 -30.79 7.06
C TYR A 22 20.49 -30.02 6.11
N GLU A 23 21.72 -30.48 5.96
CA GLU A 23 22.69 -29.77 5.14
C GLU A 23 23.48 -30.72 4.23
N TYR A 24 23.91 -30.17 3.10
CA TYR A 24 24.78 -30.82 2.15
C TYR A 24 25.76 -29.79 1.62
N ALA A 25 27.03 -30.17 1.49
CA ALA A 25 28.05 -29.40 0.81
C ALA A 25 28.83 -30.34 -0.13
N THR A 26 29.34 -29.79 -1.22
CA THR A 26 30.32 -30.45 -2.11
C THR A 26 31.65 -30.68 -1.39
N ASP A 27 32.73 -31.07 -2.07
CA ASP A 27 34.03 -31.40 -1.44
C ASP A 27 34.65 -30.28 -0.57
N SER A 28 34.12 -29.05 -0.63
CA SER A 28 34.37 -27.98 0.33
C SER A 28 33.44 -28.07 1.56
N SER A 29 33.97 -27.86 2.77
CA SER A 29 33.14 -27.80 3.97
C SER A 29 32.12 -26.66 3.89
N MET A 30 30.95 -26.85 4.51
CA MET A 30 29.87 -25.84 4.57
C MET A 30 30.41 -24.46 4.98
N ASP A 31 31.26 -24.41 6.01
CA ASP A 31 31.87 -23.17 6.51
C ASP A 31 32.63 -22.40 5.43
N LYS A 32 33.37 -23.09 4.55
CA LYS A 32 34.18 -22.47 3.49
C LYS A 32 33.33 -21.91 2.36
N ILE A 33 32.20 -22.57 2.06
CA ILE A 33 31.25 -22.08 1.07
C ILE A 33 30.54 -20.84 1.63
N LEU A 34 30.13 -20.89 2.90
CA LEU A 34 29.49 -19.76 3.59
C LEU A 34 30.41 -18.56 3.73
N GLU A 35 31.67 -18.76 4.13
CA GLU A 35 32.67 -17.69 4.23
C GLU A 35 32.89 -17.00 2.88
N ARG A 36 33.00 -17.77 1.79
CA ARG A 36 33.10 -17.22 0.44
C ARG A 36 31.84 -16.46 0.04
N TYR A 37 30.67 -17.04 0.26
CA TYR A 37 29.39 -16.37 -0.02
C TYR A 37 29.29 -15.03 0.72
N GLU A 38 29.61 -15.01 2.01
CA GLU A 38 29.60 -13.81 2.83
C GLU A 38 30.54 -12.75 2.26
N ARG A 39 31.78 -13.12 1.90
CA ARG A 39 32.77 -12.21 1.32
C ARG A 39 32.31 -11.61 -0.01
N TYR A 40 31.66 -12.39 -0.88
CA TYR A 40 31.10 -11.88 -2.14
C TYR A 40 29.84 -11.03 -1.92
N SER A 41 28.95 -11.44 -1.01
CA SER A 41 27.75 -10.67 -0.65
C SER A 41 28.10 -9.31 -0.05
N TYR A 42 29.16 -9.22 0.77
CA TYR A 42 29.64 -7.95 1.29
C TYR A 42 30.28 -7.06 0.21
N ALA A 43 31.02 -7.64 -0.73
CA ALA A 43 31.58 -6.90 -1.86
C ALA A 43 30.48 -6.34 -2.79
N GLU A 44 29.42 -7.12 -3.04
CA GLU A 44 28.23 -6.69 -3.79
C GLU A 44 27.47 -5.59 -3.05
N LYS A 45 27.26 -5.72 -1.74
CA LYS A 45 26.64 -4.69 -0.90
C LYS A 45 27.47 -3.40 -0.85
N ALA A 46 28.79 -3.48 -0.89
CA ALA A 46 29.67 -2.31 -0.91
C ALA A 46 29.55 -1.55 -2.26
N LEU A 47 29.36 -2.25 -3.38
CA LEU A 47 29.11 -1.65 -4.69
C LEU A 47 27.71 -1.02 -4.76
N ILE A 48 26.68 -1.72 -4.26
CA ILE A 48 25.31 -1.18 -4.17
C ILE A 48 25.26 0.04 -3.25
N SER A 49 26.01 0.05 -2.14
CA SER A 49 26.07 1.19 -1.22
C SER A 49 26.71 2.44 -1.83
N ALA A 50 27.53 2.31 -2.89
CA ALA A 50 28.08 3.44 -3.62
C ALA A 50 27.09 4.02 -4.66
N GLU A 51 26.06 3.26 -5.05
CA GLU A 51 24.97 3.68 -5.96
C GLU A 51 23.66 4.06 -5.20
N SER A 52 23.58 3.70 -3.92
CA SER A 52 22.38 3.77 -3.05
C SER A 52 22.10 5.14 -2.40
N GLU A 53 22.37 6.26 -3.08
CA GLU A 53 21.66 7.51 -2.73
C GLU A 53 20.25 7.55 -3.37
N SER A 54 19.99 6.77 -4.42
CA SER A 54 18.68 6.76 -5.12
C SER A 54 17.69 5.68 -4.64
N GLU A 55 18.17 4.51 -4.21
CA GLU A 55 17.32 3.35 -3.88
C GLU A 55 16.74 3.41 -2.45
N GLY A 56 17.52 3.93 -1.50
CA GLY A 56 17.03 4.26 -0.15
C GLY A 56 15.93 5.34 -0.17
N ASN A 57 16.02 6.29 -1.11
CA ASN A 57 15.00 7.31 -1.36
C ASN A 57 13.72 6.69 -1.92
N TRP A 58 13.82 5.79 -2.91
CA TRP A 58 12.64 5.11 -3.49
C TRP A 58 11.92 4.21 -2.48
N CYS A 59 12.67 3.43 -1.69
CA CYS A 59 12.06 2.58 -0.66
C CYS A 59 11.36 3.41 0.44
N HIS A 60 11.94 4.56 0.82
CA HIS A 60 11.32 5.49 1.76
C HIS A 60 10.05 6.14 1.19
N GLU A 61 10.11 6.68 -0.03
CA GLU A 61 8.97 7.32 -0.69
C GLU A 61 7.84 6.32 -0.98
N TYR A 62 8.18 5.08 -1.37
CA TYR A 62 7.20 4.01 -1.51
C TYR A 62 6.49 3.71 -0.18
N ARG A 63 7.23 3.55 0.93
CA ARG A 63 6.62 3.31 2.25
C ARG A 63 5.70 4.47 2.67
N LYS A 64 6.12 5.71 2.44
CA LYS A 64 5.33 6.91 2.72
C LYS A 64 4.06 6.97 1.88
N LEU A 65 4.15 6.65 0.58
CA LEU A 65 2.99 6.60 -0.30
C LEU A 65 2.03 5.48 0.09
N LYS A 66 2.56 4.29 0.40
CA LYS A 66 1.77 3.14 0.86
C LYS A 66 1.01 3.48 2.15
N ALA A 67 1.66 4.09 3.14
CA ALA A 67 1.02 4.52 4.37
C ALA A 67 -0.10 5.55 4.13
N LYS A 68 0.08 6.47 3.17
CA LYS A 68 -0.98 7.41 2.76
C LYS A 68 -2.17 6.67 2.14
N ILE A 69 -1.93 5.72 1.25
CA ILE A 69 -2.98 4.91 0.63
C ILE A 69 -3.77 4.15 1.69
N GLU A 70 -3.08 3.49 2.63
CA GLU A 70 -3.71 2.75 3.72
C GLU A 70 -4.56 3.68 4.61
N THR A 71 -4.07 4.89 4.90
CA THR A 71 -4.82 5.90 5.68
C THR A 71 -6.07 6.38 4.94
N ILE A 72 -5.96 6.65 3.63
CA ILE A 72 -7.09 7.07 2.80
C ILE A 72 -8.12 5.95 2.69
N GLN A 73 -7.67 4.72 2.46
CA GLN A 73 -8.56 3.55 2.37
C GLN A 73 -9.31 3.33 3.68
N LYS A 74 -8.61 3.44 4.82
CA LYS A 74 -9.26 3.36 6.13
C LYS A 74 -10.33 4.44 6.31
N CYS A 75 -9.99 5.69 6.03
CA CYS A 75 -10.94 6.80 6.11
C CYS A 75 -12.16 6.60 5.18
N HIS A 76 -11.93 6.06 3.98
CA HIS A 76 -13.02 5.72 3.06
C HIS A 76 -13.94 4.64 3.66
N ASN A 77 -13.40 3.54 4.19
CA ASN A 77 -14.19 2.49 4.83
C ASN A 77 -14.99 3.05 6.02
N ASP A 78 -14.35 3.85 6.88
CA ASP A 78 -15.00 4.52 8.00
C ASP A 78 -16.21 5.37 7.51
N LEU A 79 -16.01 6.21 6.49
CA LEU A 79 -17.08 7.04 5.89
C LEU A 79 -18.21 6.22 5.25
N MET A 80 -17.90 5.02 4.78
CA MET A 80 -18.88 4.09 4.21
C MET A 80 -19.58 3.23 5.28
N GLY A 81 -19.15 3.32 6.54
CA GLY A 81 -19.69 2.53 7.65
C GLY A 81 -19.18 1.08 7.68
N GLU A 82 -18.03 0.82 7.06
CA GLU A 82 -17.39 -0.49 6.97
C GLU A 82 -16.27 -0.62 8.02
N GLU A 83 -16.06 -1.83 8.57
CA GLU A 83 -14.92 -2.14 9.47
C GLU A 83 -14.75 -1.22 10.70
N LEU A 84 -15.87 -0.73 11.25
CA LEU A 84 -15.90 0.25 12.34
C LEU A 84 -15.42 -0.27 13.70
N ASP A 85 -15.14 -1.57 13.83
CA ASP A 85 -14.69 -2.21 15.09
C ASP A 85 -13.40 -1.59 15.66
N SER A 86 -12.61 -0.94 14.81
CA SER A 86 -11.36 -0.28 15.21
C SER A 86 -11.54 1.12 15.83
N LEU A 87 -12.74 1.70 15.75
CA LEU A 87 -13.04 3.05 16.23
C LEU A 87 -13.60 3.00 17.66
N ASN A 88 -13.19 3.96 18.47
CA ASN A 88 -13.79 4.15 19.79
C ASN A 88 -15.06 5.00 19.72
N LEU A 89 -15.82 5.05 20.83
CA LEU A 89 -17.10 5.78 20.89
C LEU A 89 -16.98 7.26 20.49
N LYS A 90 -15.89 7.93 20.88
CA LYS A 90 -15.69 9.35 20.56
C LYS A 90 -15.42 9.54 19.06
N GLU A 91 -14.63 8.66 18.47
CA GLU A 91 -14.35 8.66 17.02
C GLU A 91 -15.62 8.38 16.21
N LEU A 92 -16.45 7.43 16.66
CA LEU A 92 -17.75 7.14 16.03
C LEU A 92 -18.70 8.34 16.08
N GLN A 93 -18.78 9.04 17.22
CA GLN A 93 -19.60 10.26 17.34
C GLN A 93 -19.11 11.38 16.41
N GLN A 94 -17.79 11.54 16.27
CA GLN A 94 -17.21 12.52 15.35
C GLN A 94 -17.52 12.17 13.89
N LEU A 95 -17.41 10.89 13.53
CA LEU A 95 -17.74 10.38 12.20
C LEU A 95 -19.22 10.61 11.86
N GLU A 96 -20.12 10.29 12.79
CA GLU A 96 -21.57 10.52 12.64
C GLU A 96 -21.86 12.02 12.39
N GLN A 97 -21.31 12.90 13.23
CA GLN A 97 -21.49 14.35 13.10
C GLN A 97 -20.96 14.88 11.76
N GLN A 98 -19.80 14.38 11.31
CA GLN A 98 -19.21 14.74 10.02
C GLN A 98 -20.11 14.31 8.85
N LEU A 99 -20.65 13.09 8.89
CA LEU A 99 -21.55 12.56 7.86
C LEU A 99 -22.87 13.34 7.84
N GLU A 100 -23.48 13.61 8.98
CA GLU A 100 -24.72 14.38 9.09
C GLU A 100 -24.56 15.78 8.50
N SER A 101 -23.49 16.49 8.90
CA SER A 101 -23.19 17.84 8.40
C SER A 101 -22.98 17.83 6.88
N SER A 102 -22.16 16.89 6.38
CA SER A 102 -21.86 16.77 4.95
C SER A 102 -23.12 16.45 4.14
N LEU A 103 -23.97 15.56 4.63
CA LEU A 103 -25.23 15.20 3.99
C LEU A 103 -26.20 16.38 3.94
N LYS A 104 -26.28 17.18 5.02
CA LYS A 104 -27.06 18.42 5.06
C LYS A 104 -26.60 19.40 3.98
N HIS A 105 -25.29 19.60 3.85
CA HIS A 105 -24.72 20.47 2.81
C HIS A 105 -25.04 19.97 1.39
N ILE A 106 -24.89 18.67 1.13
CA ILE A 106 -25.21 18.05 -0.17
C ILE A 106 -26.68 18.24 -0.51
N ARG A 107 -27.59 17.96 0.44
CA ARG A 107 -29.04 18.13 0.26
C ARG A 107 -29.40 19.59 -0.02
N SER A 108 -28.83 20.53 0.73
CA SER A 108 -29.04 21.97 0.52
C SER A 108 -28.60 22.39 -0.88
N ARG A 109 -27.40 21.98 -1.32
CA ARG A 109 -26.89 22.29 -2.66
C ARG A 109 -27.77 21.68 -3.75
N LYS A 110 -28.18 20.43 -3.61
CA LYS A 110 -29.07 19.75 -4.55
C LYS A 110 -30.41 20.47 -4.68
N SER A 111 -31.00 20.87 -3.55
CA SER A 111 -32.25 21.62 -3.52
C SER A 111 -32.11 22.98 -4.20
N HIS A 112 -31.02 23.70 -3.94
CA HIS A 112 -30.74 24.99 -4.58
C HIS A 112 -30.64 24.87 -6.11
N LEU A 113 -29.82 23.95 -6.61
CA LEU A 113 -29.66 23.72 -8.04
C LEU A 113 -30.97 23.29 -8.72
N MET A 114 -31.79 22.50 -8.03
CA MET A 114 -33.10 22.10 -8.54
C MET A 114 -34.06 23.29 -8.65
N MET A 115 -34.08 24.18 -7.65
CA MET A 115 -34.88 25.41 -7.69
C MET A 115 -34.43 26.36 -8.80
N GLU A 116 -33.12 26.51 -9.01
CA GLU A 116 -32.54 27.30 -10.10
C GLU A 116 -32.98 26.74 -11.46
N SER A 117 -32.88 25.41 -11.66
CA SER A 117 -33.34 24.75 -12.88
C SER A 117 -34.85 24.94 -13.13
N ILE A 118 -35.68 24.86 -12.09
CA ILE A 118 -37.13 25.12 -12.20
C ILE A 118 -37.38 26.58 -12.62
N SER A 119 -36.70 27.54 -12.01
CA SER A 119 -36.83 28.97 -12.33
C SER A 119 -36.48 29.25 -13.79
N GLU A 120 -35.37 28.68 -14.29
CA GLU A 120 -34.95 28.83 -15.68
C GLU A 120 -35.96 28.22 -16.65
N LEU A 121 -36.49 27.03 -16.34
CA LEU A 121 -37.52 26.39 -17.16
C LEU A 121 -38.83 27.21 -17.21
N GLN A 122 -39.28 27.73 -16.06
CA GLN A 122 -40.45 28.60 -16.00
C GLN A 122 -40.25 29.91 -16.76
N LYS A 123 -39.04 30.48 -16.74
CA LYS A 123 -38.71 31.68 -17.53
C LYS A 123 -38.78 31.39 -19.02
N LYS A 124 -38.24 30.25 -19.45
CA LYS A 124 -38.30 29.80 -20.84
C LYS A 124 -39.73 29.50 -21.31
N GLU A 125 -40.55 28.90 -20.45
CA GLU A 125 -41.97 28.69 -20.74
C GLU A 125 -42.70 30.02 -20.98
N ARG A 126 -42.50 31.02 -20.12
CA ARG A 126 -43.10 32.35 -20.29
C ARG A 126 -42.67 33.02 -21.60
N SER A 127 -41.36 33.00 -21.93
CA SER A 127 -40.90 33.61 -23.18
C SER A 127 -41.49 32.94 -24.42
N LEU A 128 -41.75 31.63 -24.38
CA LEU A 128 -42.36 30.90 -25.49
C LEU A 128 -43.87 31.14 -25.60
N GLN A 129 -44.54 31.53 -24.51
CA GLN A 129 -45.96 31.91 -24.52
C GLN A 129 -46.19 33.35 -25.01
N GLU A 130 -45.14 34.18 -24.95
CA GLU A 130 -45.17 35.59 -25.41
C GLU A 130 -44.78 35.74 -26.89
N GLU A 131 -44.27 34.69 -27.55
CA GLU A 131 -44.06 34.58 -29.01
C GLU A 131 -45.32 34.10 -29.75
#